data_AF-A0A2E4JC64-F1
#
_entry.id   AF-A0A2E4JC64-F1
#
_cell.length_a   1.000
_cell.length_b   1.000
_cell.length_c   1.000
_cell.angle_alpha   90.00
_cell.angle_beta   90.00
_cell.angle_gamma   90.00
#
_symmetry.space_group_name_H-M   'P 1'
#
loop_
_entity.id
_entity.type
_entity.pdbx_description
1 polymer ?
#
loop_
_entity_poly.entity_id
_entity_poly.type
_entity_poly.pdbx_seq_one_letter_code
_entity_poly.pdbx_strand_id
1 'polypeptide(L)'
;MLRVRFVESALPAGSRDKSILLAWILDSMALIRSRGEGNSIADEQGGMHSIVSKCFMSDLRKGWTSAEIAEVTGISSTGIHHQLVKIRESGLVSDVRGGEGKKYMLRGGSFSTAIELISANATTIAKQRLSLLYDRVMNSPARMVVSAEEESLPFKIDIVELGPSSEKDVLEELVTDFGFGGDRPRANDSLHSDVMSILVSSDRPVELSLLMERSGGSRARVGRILERMRSAGMVERAVVEARIPIDVFGSLSRQYRARGSDWLIGRGGLGRLPNDICKSLINSLEKEVLTIEEVSNSLEEIPLLDQRVLLNTIGGRAPLGYRLTGATGGEVVASVLRGLERTLSRISSVAERLDSLLE
;
A
#
# COMPACT_ATOMS: atom_id res chain seq x y z
N MET A 1 21.43 11.14 -1.27
CA MET A 1 20.07 11.04 -0.73
C MET A 1 19.47 9.74 -1.18
N LEU A 2 19.10 8.86 -0.24
CA LEU A 2 18.44 7.59 -0.55
C LEU A 2 17.04 7.86 -1.09
N ARG A 3 16.70 7.24 -2.22
CA ARG A 3 15.37 7.19 -2.80
C ARG A 3 15.16 5.84 -3.46
N VAL A 4 14.30 5.03 -2.86
CA VAL A 4 14.02 3.66 -3.33
C VAL A 4 12.57 3.32 -3.03
N ARG A 5 11.94 2.55 -3.91
CA ARG A 5 10.61 1.98 -3.67
C ARG A 5 10.77 0.50 -3.42
N PHE A 6 10.17 0.00 -2.36
CA PHE A 6 10.11 -1.44 -2.10
C PHE A 6 8.76 -1.99 -2.52
N VAL A 7 8.78 -3.14 -3.17
CA VAL A 7 7.60 -3.90 -3.61
C VAL A 7 7.77 -5.34 -3.17
N GLU A 8 6.84 -5.81 -2.36
CA GLU A 8 6.77 -7.20 -1.95
C GLU A 8 6.32 -8.06 -3.13
N SER A 9 7.20 -8.98 -3.54
CA SER A 9 6.94 -9.96 -4.58
C SER A 9 7.04 -11.38 -4.02
N ALA A 10 6.39 -12.33 -4.70
CA ALA A 10 6.57 -13.76 -4.39
C ALA A 10 8.04 -14.14 -4.63
N LEU A 11 8.63 -14.94 -3.74
CA LEU A 11 10.03 -15.36 -3.86
C LEU A 11 10.26 -16.15 -5.15
N PRO A 12 11.45 -16.01 -5.79
CA PRO A 12 11.79 -16.81 -6.97
C PRO A 12 12.04 -18.25 -6.50
N ALA A 13 11.09 -19.15 -6.77
CA ALA A 13 10.99 -20.52 -6.25
C ALA A 13 12.29 -21.33 -6.45
N GLY A 14 13.17 -21.31 -5.45
CA GLY A 14 14.45 -22.04 -5.47
C GLY A 14 15.40 -21.71 -6.62
N SER A 15 15.13 -20.69 -7.45
CA SER A 15 15.92 -20.41 -8.65
C SER A 15 17.40 -20.19 -8.32
N ARG A 16 18.26 -20.71 -9.19
CA ARG A 16 19.72 -20.51 -9.18
C ARG A 16 20.21 -19.77 -10.43
N ASP A 17 19.29 -19.27 -11.26
CA ASP A 17 19.66 -18.43 -12.40
C ASP A 17 19.97 -17.01 -11.90
N LYS A 18 21.22 -16.59 -12.09
CA LYS A 18 21.73 -15.28 -11.68
C LYS A 18 20.91 -14.13 -12.26
N SER A 19 20.46 -14.25 -13.51
CA SER A 19 19.66 -13.23 -14.20
C SER A 19 18.27 -13.10 -13.59
N ILE A 20 17.63 -14.22 -13.24
CA ILE A 20 16.31 -14.24 -12.59
C ILE A 20 16.40 -13.65 -11.19
N LEU A 21 17.42 -14.01 -10.41
CA LEU A 21 17.62 -13.47 -9.06
C LEU A 21 17.90 -11.96 -9.10
N LEU A 22 18.74 -11.51 -10.02
CA LEU A 22 18.99 -10.07 -10.23
C LEU A 22 17.70 -9.35 -10.62
N ALA A 23 16.96 -9.85 -11.62
CA ALA A 23 15.73 -9.23 -12.07
C ALA A 23 14.73 -9.10 -10.91
N TRP A 24 14.59 -10.14 -10.10
CA TRP A 24 13.72 -10.13 -8.93
C TRP A 24 14.14 -9.09 -7.88
N ILE A 25 15.44 -8.92 -7.61
CA ILE A 25 15.93 -7.88 -6.69
C ILE A 25 15.61 -6.49 -7.23
N LEU A 26 15.89 -6.24 -8.51
CA LEU A 26 15.63 -4.96 -9.15
C LEU A 26 14.12 -4.65 -9.22
N ASP A 27 13.27 -5.63 -9.49
CA ASP A 27 11.80 -5.47 -9.47
C ASP A 27 11.28 -5.19 -8.05
N SER A 28 11.82 -5.88 -7.04
CA SER A 28 11.46 -5.65 -5.63
C SER A 28 11.92 -4.28 -5.11
N MET A 29 12.91 -3.66 -5.77
CA MET A 29 13.32 -2.27 -5.55
C MET A 29 12.67 -1.28 -6.54
N ALA A 30 11.70 -1.75 -7.34
CA ALA A 30 11.00 -1.02 -8.40
C ALA A 30 11.93 -0.23 -9.33
N LEU A 31 13.12 -0.78 -9.55
CA LEU A 31 14.21 -0.21 -10.33
C LEU A 31 14.01 -0.49 -11.83
N ILE A 32 13.36 -1.60 -12.16
CA ILE A 32 12.87 -1.91 -13.49
C ILE A 32 11.37 -1.58 -13.54
N ARG A 33 10.91 -1.04 -14.67
CA ARG A 33 9.47 -0.94 -14.93
C ARG A 33 9.06 -2.23 -15.62
N SER A 34 8.26 -3.06 -14.95
CA SER A 34 7.41 -4.05 -15.62
C SER A 34 6.53 -3.30 -16.63
N ARG A 35 6.95 -3.23 -17.89
CA ARG A 35 6.07 -2.96 -19.02
C ARG A 35 5.77 -4.31 -19.67
N GLY A 36 4.49 -4.56 -19.93
CA GLY A 36 4.02 -5.78 -20.55
C GLY A 36 4.72 -6.08 -21.88
N GLU A 37 4.77 -7.38 -22.19
CA GLU A 37 5.08 -8.01 -23.48
C GLU A 37 6.00 -7.16 -24.39
N GLY A 38 7.29 -7.15 -24.06
CA GLY A 38 8.33 -6.73 -24.98
C GLY A 38 8.69 -7.89 -25.91
N ASN A 39 9.01 -7.62 -27.19
CA ASN A 39 9.29 -8.64 -28.20
C ASN A 39 10.68 -9.32 -28.05
N SER A 40 11.45 -9.05 -26.99
CA SER A 40 12.73 -9.72 -26.73
C SER A 40 13.10 -9.75 -25.24
N ILE A 41 13.84 -10.79 -24.83
CA ILE A 41 14.35 -10.98 -23.46
C ILE A 41 15.26 -9.80 -23.01
N ALA A 42 15.95 -9.16 -23.97
CA ALA A 42 16.76 -7.98 -23.72
C ALA A 42 15.92 -6.70 -23.51
N ASP A 43 14.77 -6.60 -24.19
CA ASP A 43 13.79 -5.52 -23.99
C ASP A 43 12.98 -5.72 -22.71
N GLU A 44 12.76 -6.97 -22.29
CA GLU A 44 12.07 -7.35 -21.04
C GLU A 44 12.90 -7.03 -19.79
N GLN A 45 14.23 -7.19 -19.85
CA GLN A 45 15.14 -6.96 -18.71
C GLN A 45 15.54 -5.47 -18.57
N GLY A 46 15.58 -4.72 -19.68
CA GLY A 46 15.78 -3.27 -19.69
C GLY A 46 17.22 -2.81 -19.39
N GLY A 47 17.48 -1.51 -19.64
CA GLY A 47 18.84 -0.93 -19.52
C GLY A 47 19.45 -1.03 -18.12
N MET A 48 18.63 -1.06 -17.07
CA MET A 48 19.14 -1.20 -15.70
C MET A 48 19.68 -2.60 -15.42
N HIS A 49 18.95 -3.64 -15.79
CA HIS A 49 19.43 -5.02 -15.67
C HIS A 49 20.70 -5.23 -16.48
N SER A 50 20.75 -4.73 -17.72
CA SER A 50 21.94 -4.80 -18.58
C SER A 50 23.18 -4.19 -17.91
N ILE A 51 23.05 -3.01 -17.30
CA ILE A 51 24.17 -2.36 -16.56
C ILE A 51 24.61 -3.22 -15.38
N VAL A 52 23.68 -3.67 -14.54
CA VAL A 52 24.03 -4.40 -13.32
C VAL A 52 24.61 -5.77 -13.67
N SER A 53 24.01 -6.49 -14.61
CA SER A 53 24.43 -7.82 -15.06
C SER A 53 25.78 -7.80 -15.80
N LYS A 54 25.98 -6.89 -16.76
CA LYS A 54 27.21 -6.88 -17.56
C LYS A 54 28.39 -6.18 -16.89
N CYS A 55 28.13 -5.22 -16.00
CA CYS A 55 29.19 -4.45 -15.36
C CYS A 55 29.37 -4.82 -13.88
N PHE A 56 28.34 -4.64 -13.05
CA PHE A 56 28.50 -4.79 -11.61
C PHE A 56 28.56 -6.25 -11.14
N MET A 57 27.96 -7.20 -11.88
CA MET A 57 28.10 -8.64 -11.61
C MET A 57 29.33 -9.28 -12.24
N SER A 58 29.92 -8.67 -13.27
CA SER A 58 31.11 -9.25 -13.93
C SER A 58 32.38 -9.06 -13.09
N ASP A 59 32.46 -7.95 -12.36
CA ASP A 59 33.44 -7.75 -11.30
C ASP A 59 32.84 -6.85 -10.21
N LEU A 60 32.56 -7.44 -9.05
CA LEU A 60 31.85 -6.81 -7.93
C LEU A 60 32.63 -5.63 -7.32
N ARG A 61 33.97 -5.60 -7.49
CA ARG A 61 34.86 -4.59 -6.88
C ARG A 61 35.48 -3.65 -7.90
N LYS A 62 35.27 -3.88 -9.20
CA LYS A 62 35.72 -2.96 -10.25
C LYS A 62 34.92 -1.66 -10.20
N GLY A 63 35.64 -0.55 -10.25
CA GLY A 63 35.07 0.77 -10.53
C GLY A 63 34.90 0.97 -12.03
N TRP A 64 33.66 1.22 -12.46
CA TRP A 64 33.28 1.44 -13.86
C TRP A 64 33.04 2.92 -14.16
N THR A 65 33.63 3.44 -15.22
CA THR A 65 33.30 4.77 -15.75
C THR A 65 32.03 4.73 -16.59
N SER A 66 31.34 5.87 -16.76
CA SER A 66 30.17 5.94 -17.65
C SER A 66 30.48 5.53 -19.10
N ALA A 67 31.72 5.76 -19.57
CA ALA A 67 32.16 5.40 -20.91
C ALA A 67 32.30 3.88 -21.07
N GLU A 68 32.97 3.21 -20.12
CA GLU A 68 33.08 1.74 -20.13
C GLU A 68 31.71 1.07 -20.04
N ILE A 69 30.80 1.59 -19.22
CA ILE A 69 29.44 1.05 -19.11
C ILE A 69 28.71 1.21 -20.45
N ALA A 70 28.81 2.37 -21.11
CA ALA A 70 28.19 2.59 -22.41
C ALA A 70 28.74 1.64 -23.49
N GLU A 71 30.05 1.41 -23.49
CA GLU A 71 30.72 0.48 -24.40
C GLU A 71 30.25 -0.96 -24.21
N VAL A 72 30.23 -1.46 -22.96
CA VAL A 72 29.84 -2.86 -22.65
C VAL A 72 28.34 -3.11 -22.85
N THR A 73 27.51 -2.13 -22.52
CA THR A 73 26.04 -2.30 -22.55
C THR A 73 25.42 -1.90 -23.88
N GLY A 74 26.09 -1.08 -24.70
CA GLY A 74 25.56 -0.48 -25.92
C GLY A 74 24.52 0.63 -25.67
N ILE A 75 24.32 1.05 -24.42
CA ILE A 75 23.35 2.08 -24.05
C ILE A 75 23.96 3.47 -24.30
N SER A 76 23.15 4.40 -24.82
CA SER A 76 23.58 5.78 -25.04
C SER A 76 24.03 6.47 -23.74
N SER A 77 24.95 7.43 -23.84
CA SER A 77 25.46 8.19 -22.69
C SER A 77 24.34 8.83 -21.85
N THR A 78 23.32 9.41 -22.50
CA THR A 78 22.14 9.95 -21.83
C THR A 78 21.33 8.86 -21.10
N GLY A 79 21.15 7.70 -21.73
CA GLY A 79 20.49 6.55 -21.12
C GLY A 79 21.23 6.05 -19.88
N ILE A 80 22.56 5.90 -19.98
CA ILE A 80 23.44 5.54 -18.87
C ILE A 80 23.32 6.54 -17.72
N HIS A 81 23.37 7.84 -18.00
CA HIS A 81 23.22 8.87 -16.98
C HIS A 81 21.89 8.72 -16.21
N HIS A 82 20.77 8.55 -16.90
CA HIS A 82 19.46 8.36 -16.27
C HIS A 82 19.38 7.09 -15.42
N GLN A 83 19.96 5.97 -15.86
CA GLN A 83 19.96 4.74 -15.08
C GLN A 83 20.88 4.85 -13.86
N LEU A 84 22.08 5.40 -14.02
CA LEU A 84 23.05 5.57 -12.92
C LEU A 84 22.54 6.50 -11.82
N VAL A 85 21.79 7.55 -12.17
CA VAL A 85 21.11 8.40 -11.16
C VAL A 85 20.18 7.55 -10.28
N LYS A 86 19.33 6.72 -10.87
CA LYS A 86 18.38 5.87 -10.14
C LYS A 86 19.07 4.79 -9.30
N ILE A 87 20.04 4.07 -9.86
CA ILE A 87 20.73 2.99 -9.14
C ILE A 87 21.53 3.58 -7.97
N ARG A 88 22.17 4.74 -8.16
CA ARG A 88 22.88 5.45 -7.08
C ARG A 88 21.91 5.93 -6.00
N GLU A 89 20.81 6.57 -6.38
CA GLU A 89 19.80 7.02 -5.42
C GLU A 89 19.17 5.86 -4.64
N SER A 90 19.03 4.68 -5.25
CA SER A 90 18.55 3.49 -4.53
C SER A 90 19.55 2.95 -3.50
N GLY A 91 20.79 3.41 -3.53
CA GLY A 91 21.86 2.96 -2.65
C GLY A 91 22.57 1.69 -3.11
N LEU A 92 22.18 1.07 -4.23
CA LEU A 92 22.78 -0.17 -4.74
C LEU A 92 24.21 0.06 -5.24
N VAL A 93 24.48 1.24 -5.82
CA VAL A 93 25.79 1.62 -6.35
C VAL A 93 26.30 2.86 -5.64
N SER A 94 27.58 2.83 -5.29
CA SER A 94 28.34 3.98 -4.82
C SER A 94 29.17 4.58 -5.94
N ASP A 95 29.56 5.84 -5.78
CA ASP A 95 30.49 6.48 -6.70
C ASP A 95 31.61 7.20 -5.98
N VAL A 96 32.76 7.26 -6.66
CA VAL A 96 33.95 7.99 -6.20
C VAL A 96 34.47 8.82 -7.37
N ARG A 97 34.86 10.07 -7.09
CA ARG A 97 35.58 10.91 -8.05
C ARG A 97 37.07 10.58 -7.99
N GLY A 98 37.64 10.11 -9.10
CA GLY A 98 39.08 9.95 -9.30
C GLY A 98 39.60 10.86 -10.42
N GLY A 99 40.90 10.76 -10.73
CA GLY A 99 41.56 11.56 -11.77
C GLY A 99 41.00 11.35 -13.19
N GLU A 100 40.47 10.16 -13.48
CA GLU A 100 39.84 9.80 -14.76
C GLU A 100 38.32 10.08 -14.79
N GLY A 101 37.80 10.75 -13.75
CA GLY A 101 36.38 11.05 -13.60
C GLY A 101 35.68 10.19 -12.54
N LYS A 102 34.35 10.14 -12.61
CA LYS A 102 33.48 9.45 -11.66
C LYS A 102 33.42 7.96 -12.00
N LYS A 103 33.84 7.12 -11.05
CA LYS A 103 33.74 5.66 -11.13
C LYS A 103 32.59 5.17 -10.25
N TYR A 104 31.87 4.17 -10.74
CA TYR A 104 30.70 3.56 -10.10
C TYR A 104 31.04 2.12 -9.73
N MET A 105 30.62 1.68 -8.54
CA MET A 105 30.88 0.33 -8.04
C MET A 105 29.70 -0.15 -7.21
N LEU A 106 29.44 -1.46 -7.23
CA LEU A 106 28.49 -2.10 -6.33
C LEU A 106 28.82 -1.73 -4.88
N ARG A 107 27.86 -1.15 -4.16
CA ARG A 107 28.12 -0.62 -2.82
C ARG A 107 28.48 -1.75 -1.87
N GLY A 108 29.63 -1.65 -1.21
CA GLY A 108 30.10 -2.71 -0.30
C GLY A 108 30.73 -3.92 -1.00
N GLY A 109 30.77 -3.96 -2.34
CA GLY A 109 31.48 -5.00 -3.09
C GLY A 109 30.75 -6.35 -3.21
N SER A 110 29.47 -6.42 -2.85
CA SER A 110 28.58 -7.57 -3.03
C SER A 110 27.11 -7.13 -2.98
N PHE A 111 26.16 -7.96 -3.45
CA PHE A 111 24.74 -7.61 -3.40
C PHE A 111 24.21 -7.68 -1.97
N SER A 112 24.58 -8.70 -1.20
CA SER A 112 24.22 -8.87 0.20
C SER A 112 24.61 -7.66 1.05
N THR A 113 25.85 -7.18 0.95
CA THR A 113 26.31 -5.99 1.68
C THR A 113 25.63 -4.72 1.19
N ALA A 114 25.40 -4.57 -0.13
CA ALA A 114 24.66 -3.44 -0.65
C ALA A 114 23.23 -3.38 -0.06
N ILE A 115 22.53 -4.53 -0.06
CA ILE A 115 21.16 -4.65 0.46
C ILE A 115 21.13 -4.49 1.99
N GLU A 116 22.13 -4.97 2.72
CA GLU A 116 22.25 -4.74 4.17
C GLU A 116 22.34 -3.24 4.48
N LEU A 117 23.21 -2.52 3.78
CA LEU A 117 23.35 -1.06 3.91
C LEU A 117 22.07 -0.33 3.49
N ILE A 118 21.42 -0.75 2.42
CA ILE A 118 20.12 -0.20 1.99
C ILE A 118 19.06 -0.43 3.07
N SER A 119 18.98 -1.64 3.62
CA SER A 119 17.99 -2.02 4.63
C SER A 119 18.15 -1.21 5.91
N ALA A 120 19.38 -1.09 6.43
CA ALA A 120 19.66 -0.29 7.62
C ALA A 120 19.29 1.19 7.41
N ASN A 121 19.64 1.77 6.26
CA ASN A 121 19.30 3.16 5.93
C ASN A 121 17.80 3.34 5.73
N ALA A 122 17.15 2.46 4.97
CA ALA A 122 15.72 2.54 4.68
C ALA A 122 14.87 2.42 5.95
N THR A 123 15.20 1.48 6.85
CA THR A 123 14.51 1.33 8.14
C THR A 123 14.74 2.54 9.04
N THR A 124 15.94 3.11 9.06
CA THR A 124 16.24 4.32 9.85
C THR A 124 15.45 5.51 9.34
N ILE A 125 15.45 5.74 8.02
CA ILE A 125 14.67 6.80 7.36
C ILE A 125 13.19 6.59 7.61
N ALA A 126 12.66 5.37 7.42
CA ALA A 126 11.24 5.07 7.67
C ALA A 126 10.85 5.43 9.11
N LYS A 127 11.63 5.00 10.11
CA LYS A 127 11.40 5.31 11.54
C LYS A 127 11.41 6.82 11.80
N GLN A 128 12.41 7.54 11.26
CA GLN A 128 12.51 8.99 11.39
C GLN A 128 11.31 9.70 10.76
N ARG A 129 10.92 9.33 9.54
CA ARG A 129 9.84 9.99 8.80
C ARG A 129 8.47 9.69 9.41
N LEU A 130 8.24 8.44 9.81
CA LEU A 130 6.99 7.99 10.42
C LEU A 130 6.79 8.53 11.85
N SER A 131 7.83 9.07 12.50
CA SER A 131 7.71 9.54 13.88
C SER A 131 6.68 10.65 14.07
N LEU A 132 6.38 11.41 13.01
CA LEU A 132 5.30 12.40 12.99
C LEU A 132 3.94 11.79 13.37
N LEU A 133 3.69 10.52 13.03
CA LEU A 133 2.40 9.87 13.25
C LEU A 133 2.13 9.59 14.72
N TYR A 134 3.15 9.51 15.60
CA TYR A 134 2.94 9.30 17.03
C TYR A 134 2.04 10.39 17.63
N ASP A 135 2.23 11.64 17.21
CA ASP A 135 1.49 12.78 17.74
C ASP A 135 0.31 13.20 16.86
N ARG A 136 0.39 13.00 15.54
CA ARG A 136 -0.67 13.43 14.61
C ARG A 136 -1.87 12.49 14.56
N VAL A 137 -1.69 11.20 14.87
CA VAL A 137 -2.80 10.24 14.87
C VAL A 137 -3.60 10.37 16.17
N MET A 138 -4.88 10.70 16.04
CA MET A 138 -5.81 10.67 17.15
C MET A 138 -5.83 9.27 17.77
N ASN A 139 -5.60 9.17 19.07
CA ASN A 139 -5.75 7.92 19.79
C ASN A 139 -7.24 7.55 19.89
N SER A 140 -7.62 6.41 19.32
CA SER A 140 -8.99 5.90 19.40
C SER A 140 -9.04 4.37 19.37
N PRO A 141 -9.27 3.72 20.52
CA PRO A 141 -9.56 2.28 20.56
C PRO A 141 -10.84 1.92 19.79
N ALA A 142 -11.83 2.82 19.76
CA ALA A 142 -13.07 2.65 19.02
C ALA A 142 -12.83 2.38 17.52
N ARG A 143 -11.74 2.92 16.97
CA ARG A 143 -11.33 2.70 15.58
C ARG A 143 -11.14 1.22 15.27
N MET A 144 -10.72 0.42 16.25
CA MET A 144 -10.30 -0.98 16.06
C MET A 144 -11.32 -2.00 16.59
N VAL A 145 -12.49 -1.57 17.08
CA VAL A 145 -13.54 -2.47 17.60
C VAL A 145 -14.01 -3.47 16.55
N VAL A 146 -14.27 -2.98 15.33
CA VAL A 146 -14.63 -3.83 14.20
C VAL A 146 -13.37 -4.47 13.63
N SER A 147 -13.38 -5.77 13.34
CA SER A 147 -12.25 -6.41 12.67
C SER A 147 -12.05 -5.89 11.25
N ALA A 148 -10.80 -5.80 10.80
CA ALA A 148 -10.48 -5.44 9.43
C ALA A 148 -11.00 -6.52 8.45
N GLU A 149 -11.27 -6.12 7.22
CA GLU A 149 -11.50 -7.09 6.15
C GLU A 149 -10.18 -7.82 5.82
N GLU A 150 -10.24 -9.15 5.72
CA GLU A 150 -9.10 -9.97 5.33
C GLU A 150 -8.80 -9.80 3.84
N GLU A 151 -7.94 -8.83 3.51
CA GLU A 151 -7.46 -8.59 2.15
C GLU A 151 -5.93 -8.67 2.14
N SER A 152 -5.36 -9.59 1.36
CA SER A 152 -3.92 -9.67 1.15
C SER A 152 -3.51 -8.77 0.00
N LEU A 153 -2.76 -7.72 0.31
CA LEU A 153 -2.15 -6.82 -0.67
C LEU A 153 -0.64 -6.93 -0.59
N PRO A 154 0.09 -7.02 -1.73
CA PRO A 154 1.54 -6.97 -1.71
C PRO A 154 2.00 -5.63 -1.14
N PHE A 155 2.89 -5.68 -0.15
CA PHE A 155 3.41 -4.47 0.46
C PHE A 155 4.13 -3.58 -0.57
N LYS A 156 3.91 -2.27 -0.51
CA LYS A 156 4.57 -1.30 -1.38
C LYS A 156 4.73 0.05 -0.71
N ILE A 157 5.95 0.57 -0.66
CA ILE A 157 6.23 1.89 -0.09
C ILE A 157 7.45 2.54 -0.77
N ASP A 158 7.42 3.87 -0.91
CA ASP A 158 8.60 4.65 -1.29
C ASP A 158 9.34 5.08 -0.03
N ILE A 159 10.66 4.99 0.01
CA ILE A 159 11.49 5.48 1.11
C ILE A 159 12.41 6.55 0.54
N VAL A 160 12.26 7.77 1.06
CA VAL A 160 13.01 8.95 0.64
C VAL A 160 13.63 9.60 1.86
N GLU A 161 14.95 9.73 1.83
CA GLU A 161 15.71 10.46 2.84
C GLU A 161 15.25 11.92 2.90
N LEU A 162 15.23 12.49 4.11
CA LEU A 162 14.71 13.83 4.34
C LEU A 162 15.51 14.87 3.53
N GLY A 163 14.80 15.64 2.72
CA GLY A 163 15.36 16.77 1.98
C GLY A 163 15.43 18.05 2.81
N PRO A 164 15.91 19.15 2.21
CA PRO A 164 15.81 20.47 2.82
C PRO A 164 14.35 20.82 3.15
N SER A 165 14.13 21.54 4.25
CA SER A 165 12.81 22.00 4.65
C SER A 165 12.12 22.78 3.52
N SER A 166 10.86 22.47 3.25
CA SER A 166 10.02 23.26 2.36
C SER A 166 8.99 24.09 3.13
N GLU A 167 8.24 24.95 2.43
CA GLU A 167 7.13 25.70 3.03
C GLU A 167 5.87 24.83 3.25
N LYS A 168 5.92 23.54 2.88
CA LYS A 168 4.78 22.62 2.96
C LYS A 168 4.57 22.12 4.40
N ASP A 169 3.35 21.68 4.70
CA ASP A 169 3.08 20.97 5.95
C ASP A 169 3.83 19.63 5.98
N VAL A 170 4.34 19.27 7.16
CA VAL A 170 5.18 18.08 7.35
C VAL A 170 4.41 16.79 7.01
N LEU A 171 3.09 16.75 7.20
CA LEU A 171 2.29 15.60 6.79
C LEU A 171 2.23 15.49 5.26
N GLU A 172 2.11 16.61 4.55
CA GLU A 172 2.16 16.64 3.08
C GLU A 172 3.50 16.15 2.54
N GLU A 173 4.60 16.59 3.14
CA GLU A 173 5.93 16.09 2.79
C GLU A 173 6.03 14.57 3.01
N LEU A 174 5.57 14.09 4.17
CA LEU A 174 5.56 12.66 4.50
C LEU A 174 4.78 11.82 3.48
N VAL A 175 3.54 12.19 3.20
CA VAL A 175 2.68 11.41 2.28
C VAL A 175 3.13 11.49 0.83
N THR A 176 3.81 12.58 0.45
CA THR A 176 4.44 12.73 -0.86
C THR A 176 5.65 11.81 -0.99
N ASP A 177 6.52 11.80 0.03
CA ASP A 177 7.76 11.03 0.03
C ASP A 177 7.55 9.53 0.13
N PHE A 178 6.45 9.09 0.76
CA PHE A 178 6.00 7.69 0.71
C PHE A 178 5.26 7.30 -0.57
N GLY A 179 5.13 8.22 -1.53
CA GLY A 179 4.64 7.92 -2.88
C GLY A 179 3.12 7.82 -2.99
N PHE A 180 2.35 8.29 -1.99
CA PHE A 180 0.88 8.18 -2.00
C PHE A 180 0.21 9.06 -3.07
N GLY A 181 0.87 10.15 -3.48
CA GLY A 181 0.48 10.94 -4.66
C GLY A 181 0.67 10.20 -5.99
N GLY A 182 1.53 9.17 -6.03
CA GLY A 182 1.89 8.39 -7.22
C GLY A 182 3.10 8.94 -7.98
N ASP A 183 3.48 8.27 -9.07
CA ASP A 183 4.75 8.53 -9.79
C ASP A 183 4.85 9.89 -10.47
N ARG A 184 3.70 10.53 -10.74
CA ARG A 184 3.60 11.84 -11.39
C ARG A 184 2.60 12.68 -10.61
N PRO A 185 2.99 13.19 -9.42
CA PRO A 185 2.13 14.07 -8.67
C PRO A 185 1.86 15.32 -9.51
N ARG A 186 0.64 15.84 -9.45
CA ARG A 186 0.32 17.13 -10.08
C ARG A 186 0.98 18.24 -9.26
N ALA A 187 1.40 19.31 -9.91
CA ALA A 187 1.89 20.48 -9.21
C ALA A 187 0.78 21.03 -8.30
N ASN A 188 1.14 21.39 -7.06
CA ASN A 188 0.23 21.94 -6.04
C ASN A 188 -1.00 21.05 -5.74
N ASP A 189 -0.84 19.73 -5.79
CA ASP A 189 -1.89 18.77 -5.48
C ASP A 189 -1.72 18.24 -4.06
N SER A 190 -2.61 18.64 -3.16
CA SER A 190 -2.64 18.25 -1.74
C SER A 190 -3.60 17.08 -1.47
N LEU A 191 -4.21 16.47 -2.49
CA LEU A 191 -5.31 15.53 -2.26
C LEU A 191 -4.91 14.35 -1.36
N HIS A 192 -3.68 13.83 -1.48
CA HIS A 192 -3.20 12.74 -0.64
C HIS A 192 -2.95 13.17 0.82
N SER A 193 -2.55 14.42 1.06
CA SER A 193 -2.44 14.96 2.43
C SER A 193 -3.81 15.24 3.03
N ASP A 194 -4.77 15.72 2.24
CA ASP A 194 -6.14 15.98 2.70
C ASP A 194 -6.84 14.69 3.12
N VAL A 195 -6.71 13.63 2.29
CA VAL A 195 -7.20 12.28 2.61
C VAL A 195 -6.54 11.75 3.89
N MET A 196 -5.21 11.87 4.02
CA MET A 196 -4.50 11.45 5.23
C MET A 196 -4.97 12.22 6.47
N SER A 197 -5.17 13.53 6.33
CA SER A 197 -5.61 14.42 7.43
C SER A 197 -6.99 14.03 7.99
N ILE A 198 -7.90 13.61 7.11
CA ILE A 198 -9.21 13.06 7.53
C ILE A 198 -9.02 11.75 8.29
N LEU A 199 -8.16 10.85 7.80
CA LEU A 199 -7.94 9.54 8.43
C LEU A 199 -7.25 9.62 9.80
N VAL A 200 -6.22 10.47 9.95
CA VAL A 200 -5.53 10.66 11.24
C VAL A 200 -6.43 11.27 12.32
N SER A 201 -7.46 12.01 11.89
CA SER A 201 -8.44 12.65 12.78
C SER A 201 -9.71 11.81 12.98
N SER A 202 -9.79 10.61 12.41
CA SER A 202 -11.00 9.79 12.48
C SER A 202 -10.92 8.70 13.54
N ASP A 203 -11.99 8.57 14.31
CA ASP A 203 -12.17 7.56 15.34
C ASP A 203 -12.79 6.25 14.82
N ARG A 204 -13.16 6.18 13.53
CA ARG A 204 -13.92 5.08 12.94
C ARG A 204 -13.58 4.89 11.45
N PRO A 205 -14.00 3.80 10.80
CA PRO A 205 -13.87 3.65 9.35
C PRO A 205 -14.65 4.75 8.60
N VAL A 206 -13.99 5.41 7.65
CA VAL A 206 -14.53 6.52 6.86
C VAL A 206 -14.97 6.03 5.49
N GLU A 207 -16.21 6.30 5.11
CA GLU A 207 -16.72 5.95 3.78
C GLU A 207 -16.00 6.73 2.67
N LEU A 208 -15.87 6.09 1.50
CA LEU A 208 -15.25 6.74 0.34
C LEU A 208 -15.98 8.01 -0.10
N SER A 209 -17.32 8.04 0.01
CA SER A 209 -18.13 9.22 -0.29
C SER A 209 -17.76 10.41 0.61
N LEU A 210 -17.60 10.17 1.92
CA LEU A 210 -17.22 11.20 2.87
C LEU A 210 -15.80 11.70 2.65
N LEU A 211 -14.87 10.80 2.30
CA LEU A 211 -13.51 11.19 1.91
C LEU A 211 -13.53 12.06 0.65
N MET A 212 -14.32 11.71 -0.37
CA MET A 212 -14.46 12.51 -1.59
C MET A 212 -15.03 13.90 -1.30
N GLU A 213 -16.08 13.97 -0.48
CA GLU A 213 -16.74 15.23 -0.11
C GLU A 213 -15.77 16.16 0.62
N ARG A 214 -15.09 15.66 1.67
CA ARG A 214 -14.21 16.48 2.51
C ARG A 214 -12.88 16.85 1.84
N SER A 215 -12.39 16.02 0.92
CA SER A 215 -11.12 16.29 0.21
C SER A 215 -11.32 16.98 -1.14
N GLY A 216 -12.55 17.11 -1.63
CA GLY A 216 -12.85 17.59 -2.99
C GLY A 216 -12.35 16.68 -4.12
N GLY A 217 -11.88 15.46 -3.79
CA GLY A 217 -11.33 14.52 -4.74
C GLY A 217 -12.36 13.66 -5.46
N SER A 218 -12.08 13.28 -6.71
CA SER A 218 -12.92 12.30 -7.41
C SER A 218 -12.74 10.89 -6.87
N ARG A 219 -13.77 10.04 -7.01
CA ARG A 219 -13.77 8.63 -6.58
C ARG A 219 -12.51 7.87 -7.01
N ALA A 220 -12.13 8.03 -8.28
CA ALA A 220 -10.97 7.35 -8.86
C ALA A 220 -9.62 7.87 -8.33
N ARG A 221 -9.54 9.14 -7.89
CA ARG A 221 -8.30 9.70 -7.32
C ARG A 221 -8.16 9.30 -5.85
N VAL A 222 -9.21 9.51 -5.06
CA VAL A 222 -9.24 9.14 -3.64
C VAL A 222 -9.03 7.63 -3.48
N GLY A 223 -9.72 6.81 -4.28
CA GLY A 223 -9.55 5.35 -4.26
C GLY A 223 -8.11 4.90 -4.54
N ARG A 224 -7.41 5.54 -5.50
CA ARG A 224 -5.99 5.22 -5.79
C ARG A 224 -5.04 5.63 -4.68
N ILE A 225 -5.31 6.74 -3.99
CA ILE A 225 -4.52 7.18 -2.83
C ILE A 225 -4.68 6.17 -1.70
N LEU A 226 -5.93 5.81 -1.38
CA LEU A 226 -6.23 4.82 -0.36
C LEU A 226 -5.55 3.48 -0.67
N GLU A 227 -5.63 2.99 -1.90
CA GLU A 227 -5.01 1.72 -2.28
C GLU A 227 -3.49 1.72 -2.10
N ARG A 228 -2.82 2.86 -2.32
CA ARG A 228 -1.37 2.99 -2.04
C ARG A 228 -1.08 2.99 -0.55
N MET A 229 -1.87 3.71 0.25
CA MET A 229 -1.74 3.70 1.72
C MET A 229 -2.01 2.31 2.28
N ARG A 230 -2.95 1.56 1.68
CA ARG A 230 -3.24 0.16 2.01
C ARG A 230 -2.08 -0.76 1.66
N SER A 231 -1.53 -0.62 0.46
CA SER A 231 -0.33 -1.37 0.05
C SER A 231 0.86 -1.06 0.96
N ALA A 232 0.97 0.15 1.51
CA ALA A 232 2.00 0.48 2.50
C ALA A 232 1.69 -0.02 3.93
N GLY A 233 0.58 -0.73 4.15
CA GLY A 233 0.18 -1.22 5.47
C GLY A 233 -0.23 -0.13 6.45
N MET A 234 -0.58 1.07 5.96
CA MET A 234 -0.97 2.22 6.78
C MET A 234 -2.49 2.35 6.94
N VAL A 235 -3.24 1.90 5.93
CA VAL A 235 -4.70 1.94 5.87
C VAL A 235 -5.25 0.54 5.64
N GLU A 236 -6.43 0.26 6.19
CA GLU A 236 -7.17 -0.96 5.96
C GLU A 236 -8.66 -0.67 5.75
N ARG A 237 -9.38 -1.69 5.28
CA ARG A 237 -10.83 -1.62 5.12
C ARG A 237 -11.51 -2.27 6.31
N ALA A 238 -12.59 -1.66 6.76
CA ALA A 238 -13.42 -2.20 7.82
C ALA A 238 -14.87 -1.76 7.60
N VAL A 239 -15.80 -2.51 8.19
CA VAL A 239 -17.23 -2.20 8.09
C VAL A 239 -17.54 -0.92 8.87
N VAL A 240 -18.34 -0.04 8.27
CA VAL A 240 -18.90 1.14 8.92
C VAL A 240 -20.16 0.71 9.66
N GLU A 241 -20.01 0.22 10.88
CA GLU A 241 -21.10 -0.37 11.68
C GLU A 241 -22.34 0.52 11.77
N ALA A 242 -22.15 1.81 12.06
CA ALA A 242 -23.22 2.81 12.15
C ALA A 242 -24.07 2.94 10.87
N ARG A 243 -23.59 2.41 9.75
CA ARG A 243 -24.25 2.47 8.45
C ARG A 243 -25.12 1.24 8.17
N ILE A 244 -24.89 0.14 8.87
CA ILE A 244 -25.66 -1.11 8.71
C ILE A 244 -27.16 -0.91 8.97
N PRO A 245 -27.62 -0.31 10.09
CA PRO A 245 -29.06 -0.17 10.33
C PRO A 245 -29.77 0.61 9.22
N ILE A 246 -29.08 1.61 8.65
CA ILE A 246 -29.64 2.46 7.61
C ILE A 246 -29.76 1.69 6.28
N ASP A 247 -28.77 0.89 5.95
CA ASP A 247 -28.78 0.09 4.72
C ASP A 247 -29.73 -1.12 4.83
N VAL A 248 -29.88 -1.70 6.03
CA VAL A 248 -30.89 -2.69 6.37
C VAL A 248 -32.28 -2.08 6.23
N PHE A 249 -32.55 -0.92 6.84
CA PHE A 249 -33.82 -0.21 6.72
C PHE A 249 -34.20 0.05 5.25
N GLY A 250 -33.27 0.62 4.47
CA GLY A 250 -33.51 0.92 3.06
C GLY A 250 -33.74 -0.34 2.21
N SER A 251 -33.06 -1.44 2.53
CA SER A 251 -33.23 -2.72 1.84
C SER A 251 -34.52 -3.43 2.23
N LEU A 252 -34.88 -3.45 3.52
CA LEU A 252 -36.15 -3.98 4.02
C LEU A 252 -37.33 -3.24 3.37
N SER A 253 -37.34 -1.92 3.43
CA SER A 253 -38.41 -1.10 2.86
C SER A 253 -38.58 -1.34 1.35
N ARG A 254 -37.47 -1.43 0.62
CA ARG A 254 -37.48 -1.70 -0.83
C ARG A 254 -37.97 -3.11 -1.16
N GLN A 255 -37.45 -4.13 -0.46
CA GLN A 255 -37.80 -5.52 -0.75
C GLN A 255 -39.21 -5.87 -0.29
N TYR A 256 -39.68 -5.30 0.84
CA TYR A 256 -41.06 -5.47 1.30
C TYR A 256 -42.05 -5.00 0.23
N ARG A 257 -41.89 -3.77 -0.27
CA ARG A 257 -42.75 -3.22 -1.33
C ARG A 257 -42.74 -4.05 -2.62
N ALA A 258 -41.61 -4.68 -2.93
CA ALA A 258 -41.45 -5.44 -4.16
C ALA A 258 -41.90 -6.91 -4.06
N ARG A 259 -41.81 -7.53 -2.87
CA ARG A 259 -41.89 -8.99 -2.71
C ARG A 259 -42.71 -9.48 -1.51
N GLY A 260 -43.12 -8.59 -0.62
CA GLY A 260 -43.93 -8.91 0.56
C GLY A 260 -43.15 -9.53 1.73
N SER A 261 -43.87 -9.75 2.83
CA SER A 261 -43.33 -10.26 4.11
C SER A 261 -42.88 -11.71 4.03
N ASP A 262 -43.61 -12.59 3.34
CA ASP A 262 -43.23 -14.01 3.17
C ASP A 262 -41.85 -14.15 2.53
N TRP A 263 -41.55 -13.32 1.52
CA TRP A 263 -40.25 -13.34 0.88
C TRP A 263 -39.14 -12.90 1.84
N LEU A 264 -39.38 -11.84 2.64
CA LEU A 264 -38.42 -11.33 3.61
C LEU A 264 -38.09 -12.34 4.71
N ILE A 265 -39.10 -13.03 5.23
CA ILE A 265 -38.95 -14.07 6.26
C ILE A 265 -38.15 -15.25 5.69
N GLY A 266 -38.52 -15.73 4.50
CA GLY A 266 -37.87 -16.87 3.86
C GLY A 266 -36.54 -16.50 3.20
N ARG A 267 -36.61 -15.98 1.97
CA ARG A 267 -35.41 -15.73 1.14
C ARG A 267 -34.64 -14.48 1.53
N GLY A 268 -35.29 -13.50 2.15
CA GLY A 268 -34.66 -12.28 2.67
C GLY A 268 -33.92 -12.50 3.99
N GLY A 269 -34.09 -13.65 4.64
CA GLY A 269 -33.31 -14.04 5.81
C GLY A 269 -33.75 -13.44 7.14
N LEU A 270 -34.87 -12.70 7.20
CA LEU A 270 -35.41 -12.22 8.49
C LEU A 270 -35.78 -13.38 9.42
N GLY A 271 -36.23 -14.52 8.87
CA GLY A 271 -36.55 -15.71 9.66
C GLY A 271 -35.34 -16.37 10.34
N ARG A 272 -34.11 -15.89 10.10
CA ARG A 272 -32.90 -16.33 10.81
C ARG A 272 -32.65 -15.54 12.10
N LEU A 273 -33.33 -14.40 12.27
CA LEU A 273 -33.25 -13.60 13.48
C LEU A 273 -34.10 -14.21 14.59
N PRO A 274 -33.88 -13.81 15.86
CA PRO A 274 -34.81 -14.11 16.94
C PRO A 274 -36.26 -13.79 16.57
N ASN A 275 -37.19 -14.69 16.94
CA ASN A 275 -38.58 -14.66 16.48
C ASN A 275 -39.32 -13.36 16.83
N ASP A 276 -39.01 -12.80 17.99
CA ASP A 276 -39.48 -11.52 18.50
C ASP A 276 -39.00 -10.35 17.63
N ILE A 277 -37.70 -10.31 17.30
CA ILE A 277 -37.13 -9.29 16.41
C ILE A 277 -37.74 -9.39 15.01
N CYS A 278 -37.81 -10.60 14.44
CA CYS A 278 -38.41 -10.83 13.12
C CYS A 278 -39.86 -10.35 13.07
N LYS A 279 -40.68 -10.73 14.06
CA LYS A 279 -42.09 -10.31 14.13
C LYS A 279 -42.22 -8.80 14.30
N SER A 280 -41.38 -8.18 15.13
CA SER A 280 -41.40 -6.73 15.35
C SER A 280 -41.12 -5.97 14.05
N LEU A 281 -40.05 -6.33 13.34
CA LEU A 281 -39.67 -5.71 12.07
C LEU A 281 -40.74 -5.89 10.97
N ILE A 282 -41.33 -7.08 10.85
CA ILE A 282 -42.42 -7.33 9.88
C ILE A 282 -43.67 -6.51 10.23
N ASN A 283 -44.09 -6.50 11.49
CA ASN A 283 -45.25 -5.72 11.92
C ASN A 283 -45.06 -4.22 11.68
N SER A 284 -43.86 -3.69 11.91
CA SER A 284 -43.54 -2.28 11.63
C SER A 284 -43.53 -1.98 10.12
N LEU A 285 -43.07 -2.91 9.29
CA LEU A 285 -43.13 -2.78 7.82
C LEU A 285 -44.57 -2.80 7.30
N GLU A 286 -45.40 -3.72 7.78
CA GLU A 286 -46.80 -3.86 7.38
C GLU A 286 -47.64 -2.64 7.76
N LYS A 287 -47.31 -2.01 8.89
CA LYS A 287 -47.93 -0.76 9.36
C LYS A 287 -47.32 0.50 8.75
N GLU A 288 -46.27 0.38 7.93
CA GLU A 288 -45.50 1.49 7.36
C GLU A 288 -44.92 2.49 8.39
N VAL A 289 -44.61 2.00 9.60
CA VAL A 289 -44.05 2.82 10.70
C VAL A 289 -42.57 2.55 10.97
N LEU A 290 -41.96 1.58 10.26
CA LEU A 290 -40.55 1.23 10.46
C LEU A 290 -39.65 2.46 10.32
N THR A 291 -38.75 2.65 11.29
CA THR A 291 -37.72 3.70 11.27
C THR A 291 -36.31 3.13 11.33
N ILE A 292 -35.31 3.96 11.04
CA ILE A 292 -33.89 3.59 11.20
C ILE A 292 -33.57 3.26 12.67
N GLU A 293 -34.15 4.02 13.60
CA GLU A 293 -33.96 3.83 15.05
C GLU A 293 -34.52 2.49 15.51
N GLU A 294 -35.71 2.11 15.05
CA GLU A 294 -36.30 0.78 15.33
C GLU A 294 -35.41 -0.36 14.80
N VAL A 295 -34.87 -0.20 13.58
CA VAL A 295 -33.93 -1.18 13.02
C VAL A 295 -32.64 -1.22 13.85
N SER A 296 -32.09 -0.07 14.24
CA SER A 296 -30.87 0.00 15.06
C SER A 296 -31.06 -0.74 16.39
N ASN A 297 -32.14 -0.45 17.11
CA ASN A 297 -32.44 -1.10 18.40
C ASN A 297 -32.65 -2.62 18.22
N SER A 298 -33.30 -3.02 17.12
CA SER A 298 -33.51 -4.43 16.80
C SER A 298 -32.21 -5.18 16.49
N LEU A 299 -31.18 -4.48 15.99
CA LEU A 299 -29.89 -5.08 15.63
C LEU A 299 -28.87 -5.03 16.76
N GLU A 300 -29.11 -4.28 17.84
CA GLU A 300 -28.12 -4.02 18.91
C GLU A 300 -27.59 -5.30 19.55
N GLU A 301 -28.45 -6.29 19.79
CA GLU A 301 -28.06 -7.58 20.37
C GLU A 301 -27.58 -8.61 19.34
N ILE A 302 -27.66 -8.29 18.04
CA ILE A 302 -27.30 -9.19 16.96
C ILE A 302 -25.80 -9.04 16.65
N PRO A 303 -25.01 -10.13 16.65
CA PRO A 303 -23.61 -10.07 16.28
C PRO A 303 -23.39 -9.41 14.90
N LEU A 304 -22.37 -8.57 14.78
CA LEU A 304 -22.07 -7.82 13.56
C LEU A 304 -21.99 -8.71 12.30
N LEU A 305 -21.46 -9.93 12.45
CA LEU A 305 -21.39 -10.91 11.36
C LEU A 305 -22.78 -11.28 10.85
N ASP A 306 -23.73 -11.53 11.75
CA ASP A 306 -25.11 -11.90 11.41
C ASP A 306 -25.86 -10.72 10.81
N GLN A 307 -25.61 -9.49 11.28
CA GLN A 307 -26.15 -8.28 10.65
C GLN A 307 -25.66 -8.14 9.19
N ARG A 308 -24.37 -8.44 8.91
CA ARG A 308 -23.82 -8.44 7.54
C ARG A 308 -24.46 -9.52 6.69
N VAL A 309 -24.64 -10.73 7.23
CA VAL A 309 -25.32 -11.84 6.54
C VAL A 309 -26.75 -11.47 6.19
N LEU A 310 -27.48 -10.86 7.13
CA LEU A 310 -28.83 -10.36 6.90
C LEU A 310 -28.85 -9.35 5.76
N LEU A 311 -27.99 -8.32 5.82
CA LEU A 311 -27.92 -7.29 4.79
C LEU A 311 -27.65 -7.88 3.40
N ASN A 312 -26.70 -8.82 3.29
CA ASN A 312 -26.42 -9.52 2.04
C ASN A 312 -27.62 -10.35 1.55
N THR A 313 -28.36 -10.99 2.45
CA THR A 313 -29.51 -11.84 2.11
C THR A 313 -30.71 -11.02 1.61
N ILE A 314 -30.95 -9.84 2.17
CA ILE A 314 -31.98 -8.89 1.71
C ILE A 314 -31.54 -8.18 0.40
N GLY A 315 -30.30 -8.38 -0.04
CA GLY A 315 -29.75 -7.85 -1.29
C GLY A 315 -29.09 -6.47 -1.14
N GLY A 316 -28.67 -6.10 0.07
CA GLY A 316 -27.71 -5.02 0.33
C GLY A 316 -26.27 -5.54 0.28
N ARG A 317 -25.31 -4.67 0.63
CA ARG A 317 -23.89 -5.01 0.79
C ARG A 317 -23.37 -4.31 2.03
N ALA A 318 -22.47 -4.95 2.78
CA ALA A 318 -21.85 -4.35 3.95
C ALA A 318 -21.19 -3.00 3.56
N PRO A 319 -21.50 -1.90 4.28
CA PRO A 319 -20.91 -0.61 4.02
C PRO A 319 -19.45 -0.63 4.47
N LEU A 320 -18.52 -0.55 3.52
CA LEU A 320 -17.09 -0.60 3.78
C LEU A 320 -16.49 0.80 3.76
N GLY A 321 -15.72 1.11 4.80
CA GLY A 321 -14.93 2.31 4.95
C GLY A 321 -13.44 2.02 5.00
N TYR A 322 -12.66 3.08 5.20
CA TYR A 322 -11.20 3.04 5.33
C TYR A 322 -10.81 3.63 6.68
N ARG A 323 -9.85 2.98 7.35
CA ARG A 323 -9.27 3.48 8.61
C ARG A 323 -7.76 3.24 8.62
N LEU A 324 -7.06 3.90 9.53
CA LEU A 324 -5.68 3.54 9.86
C LEU A 324 -5.62 2.15 10.52
N THR A 325 -4.54 1.40 10.30
CA THR A 325 -4.34 0.01 10.77
C THR A 325 -4.10 -0.15 12.29
N GLY A 326 -4.37 0.89 13.09
CA GLY A 326 -4.10 0.90 14.52
C GLY A 326 -4.88 1.98 15.26
N ALA A 327 -5.09 1.78 16.56
CA ALA A 327 -5.74 2.73 17.45
C ALA A 327 -4.86 3.96 17.72
N THR A 328 -3.55 3.75 17.73
CA THR A 328 -2.54 4.78 18.02
C THR A 328 -1.60 5.01 16.84
N GLY A 329 -0.92 6.15 16.82
CA GLY A 329 0.14 6.41 15.84
C GLY A 329 1.23 5.34 15.86
N GLY A 330 1.65 4.90 17.04
CA GLY A 330 2.67 3.87 17.20
C GLY A 330 2.29 2.52 16.57
N GLU A 331 1.03 2.11 16.66
CA GLU A 331 0.54 0.89 16.00
C GLU A 331 0.54 0.99 14.48
N VAL A 332 0.18 2.16 13.95
CA VAL A 332 0.23 2.45 12.50
C VAL A 332 1.68 2.39 12.02
N VAL A 333 2.61 3.04 12.73
CA VAL A 333 4.05 2.98 12.44
C VAL A 333 4.56 1.54 12.47
N ALA A 334 4.21 0.76 13.50
CA ALA A 334 4.61 -0.64 13.61
C ALA A 334 4.07 -1.50 12.45
N SER A 335 2.85 -1.23 11.97
CA SER A 335 2.28 -1.92 10.81
C SER A 335 3.09 -1.70 9.54
N VAL A 336 3.42 -0.44 9.24
CA VAL A 336 4.25 -0.07 8.07
C VAL A 336 5.65 -0.68 8.17
N LEU A 337 6.29 -0.58 9.34
CA LEU A 337 7.63 -1.13 9.57
C LEU A 337 7.67 -2.65 9.44
N ARG A 338 6.65 -3.38 9.93
CA ARG A 338 6.57 -4.84 9.74
C ARG A 338 6.51 -5.22 8.25
N GLY A 339 5.76 -4.47 7.45
CA GLY A 339 5.70 -4.68 6.00
C GLY A 339 7.05 -4.41 5.32
N LEU A 340 7.73 -3.35 5.72
CA LEU A 340 9.07 -3.01 5.23
C LEU A 340 10.10 -4.08 5.61
N GLU A 341 10.18 -4.47 6.88
CA GLU A 341 11.10 -5.50 7.38
C GLU A 341 10.90 -6.85 6.68
N ARG A 342 9.63 -7.28 6.50
CA ARG A 342 9.32 -8.49 5.75
C ARG A 342 9.81 -8.42 4.31
N THR A 343 9.62 -7.29 3.65
CA THR A 343 10.05 -7.09 2.26
C THR A 343 11.57 -7.08 2.15
N LEU A 344 12.26 -6.32 3.01
CA LEU A 344 13.71 -6.25 3.05
C LEU A 344 14.35 -7.60 3.34
N SER A 345 13.81 -8.37 4.31
CA SER A 345 14.32 -9.71 4.63
C SER A 345 14.26 -10.67 3.43
N ARG A 346 13.20 -10.60 2.62
CA ARG A 346 13.12 -11.36 1.37
C ARG A 346 14.18 -10.92 0.36
N ILE A 347 14.42 -9.62 0.25
CA ILE A 347 15.46 -9.08 -0.65
C ILE A 347 16.84 -9.52 -0.20
N SER A 348 17.16 -9.45 1.09
CA SER A 348 18.41 -9.94 1.66
C SER A 348 18.64 -11.42 1.33
N SER A 349 17.63 -12.26 1.53
CA SER A 349 17.76 -13.71 1.24
C SER A 349 18.06 -14.00 -0.25
N VAL A 350 17.46 -13.23 -1.17
CA VAL A 350 17.73 -13.39 -2.62
C VAL A 350 19.11 -12.83 -2.98
N ALA A 351 19.54 -11.75 -2.34
CA ALA A 351 20.87 -11.15 -2.55
C ALA A 351 22.00 -12.07 -2.06
N GLU A 352 21.85 -12.69 -0.88
CA GLU A 352 22.78 -13.72 -0.38
C GLU A 352 22.89 -14.91 -1.34
N ARG A 353 21.74 -15.37 -1.86
CA ARG A 353 21.74 -16.44 -2.86
C ARG A 353 22.45 -16.02 -4.14
N LEU A 354 22.24 -14.79 -4.61
CA LEU A 354 22.90 -14.28 -5.81
C LEU A 354 24.43 -14.23 -5.63
N ASP A 355 24.90 -13.70 -4.50
CA ASP A 355 26.33 -13.63 -4.19
C ASP A 355 26.96 -15.03 -4.12
N SER A 356 26.29 -16.01 -3.50
CA SER A 356 26.79 -17.41 -3.42
C SER A 356 26.98 -18.09 -4.78
N LEU A 357 26.40 -17.54 -5.86
CA LEU A 357 26.56 -18.03 -7.22
C LEU A 357 27.63 -17.24 -7.99
N LEU A 358 27.99 -16.05 -7.51
CA LEU A 358 28.98 -15.15 -8.10
C LEU A 358 30.39 -15.34 -7.53
N GLU A 359 30.50 -15.93 -6.34
CA GLU A 359 31.70 -16.61 -5.84
C GLU A 359 32.05 -17.84 -6.70
#